data_AF-A0A6A5JY33-F1
#
_entry.id   AF-A0A6A5JY33-F1
#
_cell.length_a   1.000
_cell.length_b   1.000
_cell.length_c   1.000
_cell.angle_alpha   90.00
_cell.angle_beta   90.00
_cell.angle_gamma   90.00
#
_symmetry.space_group_name_H-M   'P 1'
#
loop_
_entity.id
_entity.type
_entity.pdbx_description
1 polymer ?
#
loop_
_entity_poly.entity_id
_entity_poly.type
_entity_poly.pdbx_seq_one_letter_code
_entity_poly.pdbx_strand_id
1 'polypeptide(L)'
;MFKPLSTAYTNKLEKYLHRSQGLIPIQKGDFLLFKNILSSFQATGISPLDPDVILQRFKKRPRRGDKDPKNGNLCDTAVKDTSGVEARQLRSSLHSLQVQNKLLHHENEGLRSTSKPLELHQREEFHSSAVFWSPRKVREARARERVKEREKEVPRRTPKKKR
;
A
#
# COMPACT_ATOMS: atom_id res chain seq x y z
N MET A 1 23.31 -18.59 -14.98
CA MET A 1 22.64 -17.82 -16.06
C MET A 1 21.18 -17.45 -15.76
N PHE A 2 20.50 -18.05 -14.77
CA PHE A 2 19.06 -17.77 -14.52
C PHE A 2 18.75 -16.72 -13.45
N LYS A 3 19.76 -16.23 -12.71
CA LYS A 3 19.60 -15.23 -11.64
C LYS A 3 18.80 -13.98 -12.07
N PRO A 4 19.05 -13.33 -13.22
CA PRO A 4 18.28 -12.15 -13.59
C PRO A 4 16.81 -12.46 -13.88
N LEU A 5 16.51 -13.63 -14.45
CA LEU A 5 15.14 -14.05 -14.74
C LEU A 5 14.38 -14.44 -13.46
N SER A 6 15.04 -15.18 -12.55
CA SER A 6 14.43 -15.56 -11.28
C SER A 6 14.10 -14.32 -10.45
N THR A 7 15.02 -13.34 -10.39
CA THR A 7 14.80 -12.09 -9.64
C THR A 7 13.69 -11.23 -10.26
N ALA A 8 13.61 -11.15 -11.59
CA ALA A 8 12.52 -10.43 -12.26
C ALA A 8 11.16 -11.09 -11.99
N TYR A 9 11.13 -12.42 -11.98
CA TYR A 9 9.93 -13.20 -11.70
C TYR A 9 9.46 -13.03 -10.25
N THR A 10 10.35 -13.18 -9.25
CA THR A 10 10.00 -12.95 -7.84
C THR A 10 9.52 -11.53 -7.59
N ASN A 11 10.19 -10.53 -8.17
CA ASN A 11 9.75 -9.13 -8.04
C ASN A 11 8.36 -8.89 -8.63
N LYS A 12 8.00 -9.58 -9.72
CA LYS A 12 6.67 -9.49 -10.33
C LYS A 12 5.62 -10.18 -9.47
N LEU A 13 5.99 -11.31 -8.86
CA LEU A 13 5.13 -12.10 -7.98
C LEU A 13 4.87 -11.37 -6.66
N GLU A 14 5.89 -10.76 -6.06
CA GLU A 14 5.79 -9.92 -4.87
C GLU A 14 4.90 -8.69 -5.12
N LYS A 15 5.07 -8.01 -6.27
CA LYS A 15 4.16 -6.92 -6.68
C LYS A 15 2.72 -7.38 -6.83
N TYR A 16 2.49 -8.55 -7.42
CA TYR A 16 1.14 -9.12 -7.55
C TYR A 16 0.53 -9.41 -6.17
N LEU A 17 1.32 -9.96 -5.25
CA LEU A 17 0.89 -10.31 -3.90
C LEU A 17 0.53 -9.05 -3.09
N HIS A 18 1.40 -8.04 -3.12
CA HIS A 18 1.12 -6.73 -2.53
C HIS A 18 -0.11 -6.05 -3.14
N ARG A 19 -0.36 -6.21 -4.45
CA ARG A 19 -1.55 -5.70 -5.13
C ARG A 19 -2.83 -6.41 -4.67
N SER A 20 -2.80 -7.73 -4.52
CA SER A 20 -3.95 -8.52 -4.04
C SER A 20 -4.31 -8.23 -2.59
N GLN A 21 -3.33 -7.83 -1.78
CA GLN A 21 -3.51 -7.43 -0.38
C GLN A 21 -3.88 -5.94 -0.21
N GLY A 22 -3.97 -5.17 -1.30
CA GLY A 22 -4.29 -3.74 -1.26
C GLY A 22 -3.15 -2.85 -0.71
N LEU A 23 -1.92 -3.36 -0.61
CA LEU A 23 -0.74 -2.63 -0.15
C LEU A 23 -0.16 -1.68 -1.22
N ILE A 24 -0.62 -1.81 -2.47
CA ILE A 24 -0.30 -0.92 -3.58
C ILE A 24 -1.62 -0.26 -4.03
N PRO A 25 -1.65 1.06 -4.27
CA PRO A 25 -2.84 1.75 -4.76
C PRO A 25 -3.36 1.07 -6.03
N ILE A 26 -4.58 0.55 -5.93
CA ILE A 26 -5.26 -0.18 -7.00
C ILE A 26 -5.84 0.85 -7.96
N GLN A 27 -5.46 0.81 -9.24
CA GLN A 27 -6.03 1.68 -10.26
C GLN A 27 -7.41 1.17 -10.69
N LYS A 28 -8.28 2.06 -11.19
CA LYS A 28 -9.64 1.70 -11.62
C LYS A 28 -9.67 0.59 -12.69
N GLY A 29 -8.60 0.43 -13.48
CA GLY A 29 -8.44 -0.65 -14.46
C GLY A 29 -7.95 -1.99 -13.90
N ASP A 30 -7.53 -2.04 -12.63
CA ASP A 30 -7.10 -3.28 -11.96
C ASP A 30 -8.26 -4.03 -11.32
N PHE A 31 -9.30 -3.30 -10.98
CA PHE A 31 -10.62 -3.88 -10.84
C PHE A 31 -11.03 -4.26 -12.25
N LEU A 32 -10.78 -5.51 -12.65
CA LEU A 32 -11.55 -6.11 -13.73
C LEU A 32 -13.01 -5.83 -13.36
N LEU A 33 -13.60 -4.96 -14.16
CA LEU A 33 -14.88 -4.33 -13.93
C LEU A 33 -15.94 -5.41 -14.14
N PHE A 34 -16.06 -6.31 -13.18
CA PHE A 34 -17.09 -7.32 -13.15
C PHE A 34 -18.39 -6.59 -12.83
N LYS A 35 -18.96 -5.98 -13.87
CA LYS A 35 -20.26 -5.29 -13.83
C LYS A 35 -21.34 -6.20 -13.23
N ASN A 36 -21.15 -7.51 -13.31
CA ASN A 36 -21.87 -8.52 -12.55
C ASN A 36 -20.95 -9.73 -12.26
N ILE A 37 -21.29 -10.50 -11.22
CA ILE A 37 -20.57 -11.71 -10.81
C ILE A 37 -20.66 -12.80 -11.90
N LEU A 38 -21.69 -12.80 -12.73
CA LEU A 38 -21.88 -13.81 -13.77
C LEU A 38 -20.93 -13.62 -14.96
N SER A 39 -20.69 -12.38 -15.42
CA SER A 39 -19.74 -12.12 -16.50
C SER A 39 -18.29 -12.32 -16.06
N SER A 40 -17.99 -12.28 -14.76
CA SER A 40 -16.64 -12.60 -14.27
C SER A 40 -16.29 -14.07 -14.46
N PHE A 41 -17.22 -14.96 -14.10
CA PHE A 41 -17.08 -16.39 -14.29
C PHE A 41 -17.03 -16.77 -15.77
N GLN A 42 -17.84 -16.10 -16.61
CA GLN A 42 -17.82 -16.30 -18.05
C GLN A 42 -16.48 -15.88 -18.69
N ALA A 43 -15.92 -14.74 -18.29
CA ALA A 43 -14.67 -14.23 -18.85
C ALA A 43 -13.42 -15.03 -18.40
N THR A 44 -13.44 -15.54 -17.17
CA THR A 44 -12.32 -16.30 -16.61
C THR A 44 -12.41 -17.80 -16.90
N GLY A 45 -13.59 -18.31 -17.26
CA GLY A 45 -13.85 -19.74 -17.43
C GLY A 45 -13.78 -20.55 -16.13
N ILE A 46 -13.54 -19.86 -15.00
CA ILE A 46 -13.39 -20.48 -13.68
C ILE A 46 -14.77 -20.44 -13.02
N SER A 47 -15.60 -21.45 -13.30
CA SER A 47 -16.82 -21.67 -12.54
C SER A 47 -16.48 -22.53 -11.31
N PRO A 48 -16.77 -22.07 -10.08
CA PRO A 48 -16.66 -22.92 -8.90
C PRO A 48 -17.55 -24.16 -9.10
N LEU A 49 -17.00 -25.34 -8.82
CA LEU A 49 -17.72 -26.61 -8.97
C LEU A 49 -18.97 -26.65 -8.06
N ASP A 50 -18.90 -25.98 -6.91
CA ASP A 50 -20.01 -25.74 -5.99
C ASP A 50 -20.16 -24.24 -5.68
N PRO A 51 -21.16 -23.55 -6.28
CA PRO A 51 -21.39 -22.13 -6.02
C PRO A 51 -21.89 -21.86 -4.59
N ASP A 52 -22.60 -22.82 -4.00
CA ASP A 52 -23.21 -22.66 -2.67
C ASP A 52 -22.19 -22.55 -1.54
N VAL A 53 -21.03 -23.19 -1.68
CA VAL A 53 -19.94 -23.12 -0.70
C VAL A 53 -19.42 -21.68 -0.56
N ILE A 54 -19.37 -20.95 -1.67
CA ILE A 54 -18.99 -19.54 -1.70
C ILE A 54 -20.07 -18.70 -1.01
N LEU A 55 -21.34 -18.95 -1.34
CA LEU A 55 -22.47 -18.24 -0.73
C LEU A 55 -22.54 -18.48 0.80
N GLN A 56 -22.27 -19.70 1.27
CA GLN A 56 -22.22 -20.03 2.69
C GLN A 56 -21.09 -19.30 3.43
N ARG A 57 -19.96 -19.04 2.77
CA ARG A 57 -18.82 -18.32 3.35
C ARG A 57 -19.16 -16.87 3.68
N PHE A 58 -20.03 -16.24 2.90
CA PHE A 58 -20.49 -14.87 3.14
C PHE A 58 -21.66 -14.78 4.11
N LYS A 59 -22.45 -15.85 4.27
CA LYS A 59 -23.49 -15.93 5.32
C LYS A 59 -22.88 -15.89 6.72
N LYS A 60 -21.70 -16.49 6.89
CA LYS A 60 -20.92 -16.38 8.14
C LYS A 60 -20.18 -15.04 8.14
N ARG A 61 -20.73 -14.04 8.84
CA ARG A 61 -19.92 -12.88 9.24
C ARG A 61 -18.75 -13.44 10.06
N PRO A 62 -17.48 -13.25 9.66
CA PRO A 62 -16.40 -13.55 10.58
C PRO A 62 -16.63 -12.69 11.81
N ARG A 63 -16.68 -13.31 13.00
CA ARG A 63 -16.41 -12.56 14.23
C ARG A 63 -15.04 -11.94 14.00
N ARG A 64 -15.01 -10.64 13.70
CA ARG A 64 -13.77 -9.87 13.65
C ARG A 64 -13.15 -10.07 15.02
N GLY A 65 -12.10 -10.89 15.09
CA GLY A 65 -11.22 -10.94 16.24
C GLY A 65 -10.50 -9.61 16.26
N ASP A 66 -11.20 -8.61 16.77
CA ASP A 66 -10.77 -7.22 16.78
C ASP A 66 -9.80 -7.08 17.93
N LYS A 67 -8.54 -7.47 17.69
CA LYS A 67 -7.42 -6.92 18.44
C LYS A 67 -7.06 -5.58 17.81
N ASP A 68 -8.04 -4.67 17.79
CA ASP A 68 -7.80 -3.26 17.52
C ASP A 68 -7.82 -2.47 18.84
N PRO A 69 -6.99 -1.43 18.93
CA PRO A 69 -6.36 -1.01 20.18
C PRO A 69 -7.29 -0.16 21.03
N LYS A 70 -7.45 -0.55 22.31
CA LYS A 70 -7.66 0.27 23.52
C LYS A 70 -8.81 1.30 23.58
N ASN A 71 -9.54 1.57 22.49
CA ASN A 71 -10.50 2.67 22.44
C ASN A 71 -11.95 2.20 22.59
N GLY A 72 -12.29 0.99 22.14
CA GLY A 72 -13.65 0.46 22.26
C GLY A 72 -14.09 0.31 23.71
N ASN A 73 -13.16 -0.15 24.55
CA ASN A 73 -13.31 -0.30 25.99
C ASN A 73 -13.38 1.04 26.74
N LEU A 74 -12.85 2.15 26.20
CA LEU A 74 -12.94 3.45 26.87
C LEU A 74 -14.38 3.97 26.88
N CYS A 75 -15.07 3.93 25.73
CA CYS A 75 -16.49 4.28 25.66
C CYS A 75 -17.34 3.41 26.60
N ASP A 76 -16.99 2.13 26.71
CA ASP A 76 -17.72 1.17 27.54
C ASP A 76 -17.50 1.41 29.04
N THR A 77 -16.33 1.92 29.43
CA THR A 77 -16.02 2.30 30.82
C THR A 77 -16.52 3.71 31.19
N ALA A 78 -16.59 4.62 30.23
CA ALA A 78 -16.93 6.02 30.48
C ALA A 78 -18.44 6.30 30.40
N VAL A 79 -19.18 5.53 29.60
CA VAL A 79 -20.62 5.70 29.42
C VAL A 79 -21.36 4.67 30.26
N LYS A 80 -22.12 5.12 31.27
CA LYS A 80 -22.93 4.24 32.14
C LYS A 80 -23.97 3.44 31.36
N ASP A 81 -24.67 4.08 30.41
CA ASP A 81 -25.65 3.43 29.53
C ASP A 81 -25.07 3.14 28.15
N THR A 82 -24.28 2.08 28.08
CA THR A 82 -23.67 1.56 26.85
C THR A 82 -24.67 1.14 25.77
N SER A 83 -25.94 0.92 26.13
CA SER A 83 -27.02 0.54 25.20
C SER A 83 -27.80 1.73 24.64
N GLY A 84 -27.61 2.94 25.17
CA GLY A 84 -28.30 4.16 24.74
C GLY A 84 -28.00 4.53 23.28
N VAL A 85 -28.95 5.22 22.63
CA VAL A 85 -28.81 5.67 21.25
C VAL A 85 -27.60 6.59 21.09
N GLU A 86 -27.39 7.49 22.06
CA GLU A 86 -26.24 8.40 22.11
C GLU A 86 -24.89 7.66 22.22
N ALA A 87 -24.83 6.62 23.05
CA ALA A 87 -23.63 5.78 23.21
C ALA A 87 -23.27 5.06 21.91
N ARG A 88 -24.28 4.57 21.17
CA ARG A 88 -24.08 3.95 19.84
C ARG A 88 -23.59 4.96 18.82
N GLN A 89 -24.16 6.16 18.81
CA GLN A 89 -23.75 7.24 17.91
C GLN A 89 -22.31 7.68 18.20
N LEU A 90 -21.95 7.83 19.48
CA LEU A 90 -20.58 8.13 19.90
C LEU A 90 -19.60 7.04 19.48
N ARG A 91 -19.89 5.77 19.73
CA ARG A 91 -19.06 4.63 19.29
C ARG A 91 -18.88 4.61 17.77
N SER A 92 -19.95 4.87 17.02
CA SER A 92 -19.90 4.92 15.55
C SER A 92 -19.00 6.07 15.06
N SER A 93 -19.13 7.26 15.65
CA SER A 93 -18.28 8.41 15.34
C SER A 93 -16.82 8.16 15.71
N LEU A 94 -16.55 7.58 16.87
CA LEU A 94 -15.20 7.22 17.30
C LEU A 94 -14.57 6.19 16.36
N HIS A 95 -15.31 5.13 16.01
CA HIS A 95 -14.85 4.13 15.05
C HIS A 95 -14.55 4.77 13.69
N SER A 96 -15.43 5.65 13.18
CA SER A 96 -15.20 6.39 11.94
C SER A 96 -13.90 7.21 11.99
N LEU A 97 -13.69 7.97 13.07
CA LEU A 97 -12.47 8.75 13.27
C LEU A 97 -11.23 7.87 13.37
N GLN A 98 -11.31 6.73 14.07
CA GLN A 98 -10.20 5.77 14.16
C GLN A 98 -9.79 5.23 12.79
N VAL A 99 -10.77 4.87 11.95
CA VAL A 99 -10.51 4.40 10.58
C VAL A 99 -9.89 5.51 9.74
N GLN A 100 -10.43 6.73 9.79
CA GLN A 100 -9.87 7.87 9.06
C GLN A 100 -8.44 8.18 9.49
N ASN A 101 -8.16 8.15 10.79
CA ASN A 101 -6.83 8.46 11.32
C ASN A 101 -5.81 7.38 10.90
N LYS A 102 -6.18 6.10 10.98
CA LYS A 102 -5.34 5.01 10.43
C LYS A 102 -5.07 5.21 8.94
N LEU A 103 -6.08 5.56 8.15
CA LEU A 103 -5.93 5.79 6.72
C LEU A 103 -4.97 6.96 6.43
N LEU A 104 -5.14 8.09 7.13
CA LEU A 104 -4.25 9.25 7.04
C LEU A 104 -2.81 8.92 7.44
N HIS A 105 -2.62 8.10 8.47
CA HIS A 105 -1.28 7.64 8.85
C HIS A 105 -0.64 6.80 7.75
N HIS A 106 -1.39 5.85 7.17
CA HIS A 106 -0.88 5.04 6.06
C HIS A 106 -0.58 5.88 4.82
N GLU A 107 -1.41 6.87 4.51
CA GLU A 107 -1.16 7.80 3.40
C GLU A 107 0.08 8.64 3.65
N ASN A 108 0.23 9.23 4.85
CA ASN A 108 1.43 9.99 5.21
C ASN A 108 2.70 9.16 5.18
N GLU A 109 2.67 7.92 5.68
CA GLU A 109 3.80 7.00 5.58
C GLU A 109 4.10 6.63 4.12
N GLY A 110 3.06 6.39 3.31
CA GLY A 110 3.18 6.17 1.86
C GLY A 110 3.82 7.36 1.15
N LEU A 111 3.35 8.57 1.42
CA LEU A 111 3.91 9.81 0.89
C LEU A 111 5.36 9.98 1.34
N ARG A 112 5.67 9.84 2.63
CA ARG A 112 7.05 9.93 3.15
C ARG A 112 7.99 8.89 2.54
N SER A 113 7.51 7.67 2.30
CA SER A 113 8.31 6.61 1.69
C SER A 113 8.59 6.86 0.20
N THR A 114 7.68 7.53 -0.50
CA THR A 114 7.79 7.83 -1.93
C THR A 114 8.39 9.21 -2.21
N SER A 115 8.32 10.13 -1.26
CA SER A 115 8.84 11.50 -1.32
C SER A 115 10.32 11.58 -0.92
N LYS A 116 11.14 10.63 -1.35
CA LYS A 116 12.59 10.88 -1.34
C LYS A 116 12.85 12.05 -2.31
N PRO A 117 13.35 13.21 -1.83
CA PRO A 117 13.55 14.36 -2.69
C PRO A 117 14.59 13.98 -3.74
N LEU A 118 14.17 13.95 -5.00
CA LEU A 118 15.06 13.70 -6.11
C LEU A 118 15.96 14.93 -6.28
N GLU A 119 17.26 14.80 -6.00
CA GLU A 119 18.22 15.90 -6.15
C GLU A 119 18.37 16.27 -7.64
N LEU A 120 17.62 17.29 -8.07
CA LEU A 120 17.74 17.88 -9.39
C LEU A 120 18.84 18.96 -9.33
N HIS A 121 20.06 18.62 -9.74
CA HIS A 121 21.15 19.60 -9.77
C HIS A 121 20.88 20.65 -10.86
N GLN A 122 20.78 21.91 -10.46
CA GLN A 122 20.81 23.05 -11.38
C GLN A 122 22.22 23.16 -11.98
N ARG A 123 22.33 23.47 -13.28
CA ARG A 123 23.64 23.78 -13.89
C ARG A 123 24.04 25.18 -13.45
N GLU A 124 25.30 25.35 -13.05
CA GLU A 124 25.88 26.65 -12.63
C GLU A 124 25.70 27.75 -13.68
N GLU A 125 25.59 27.39 -14.96
CA GLU A 125 25.45 28.33 -16.08
C GLU A 125 24.06 29.00 -16.20
N PHE A 126 23.03 28.51 -15.48
CA PHE A 126 21.64 28.97 -15.70
C PHE A 126 21.09 29.77 -14.49
N HIS A 127 21.23 31.10 -14.57
CA HIS A 127 20.84 32.08 -13.54
C HIS A 127 19.40 32.62 -13.70
N SER A 128 18.49 31.84 -14.29
CA SER A 128 17.09 32.27 -14.43
C SER A 128 16.28 31.89 -13.19
N SER A 129 15.45 32.82 -12.70
CA SER A 129 14.59 32.66 -11.51
C SER A 129 13.54 31.55 -11.65
N ALA A 130 13.32 31.03 -12.87
CA ALA A 130 12.43 29.91 -13.15
C ALA A 130 13.23 28.73 -13.70
N VAL A 131 13.32 27.64 -12.92
CA VAL A 131 14.04 26.43 -13.33
C VAL A 131 13.07 25.47 -14.03
N PHE A 132 13.22 25.32 -15.34
CA PHE A 132 12.41 24.38 -16.12
C PHE A 132 12.96 22.95 -16.06
N TRP A 133 12.22 22.05 -15.42
CA TRP A 133 12.59 20.64 -15.30
C TRP A 133 11.96 19.79 -16.40
N SER A 134 12.69 19.55 -17.49
CA SER A 134 12.22 18.67 -18.54
C SER A 134 12.20 17.18 -18.10
N PRO A 135 11.32 16.33 -18.67
CA PRO A 135 11.26 14.90 -18.34
C PRO A 135 12.59 14.14 -18.50
N ARG A 136 13.48 14.63 -19.38
CA ARG A 136 14.83 14.10 -19.53
C ARG A 136 15.70 14.36 -18.28
N LYS A 137 15.63 15.56 -17.69
CA LYS A 137 16.38 15.93 -16.48
C LYS A 137 15.96 15.10 -15.27
N VAL A 138 14.66 14.84 -15.14
CA VAL A 138 14.13 13.96 -14.09
C VAL A 138 14.67 12.53 -14.23
N ARG A 139 14.77 12.01 -15.47
CA ARG A 139 15.37 10.69 -15.71
C ARG A 139 16.87 10.65 -15.39
N GLU A 140 17.62 11.69 -15.76
CA GLU A 140 19.06 11.82 -15.45
C GLU A 140 19.32 11.86 -13.94
N ALA A 141 18.53 12.62 -13.18
CA ALA A 141 18.65 12.66 -11.72
C ALA A 141 18.35 11.30 -11.07
N ARG A 142 17.31 10.59 -11.54
CA ARG A 142 16.99 9.23 -11.05
C ARG A 142 18.13 8.24 -11.35
N ALA A 143 18.79 8.39 -12.49
CA ALA A 143 19.95 7.57 -12.82
C ALA A 143 21.13 7.84 -11.88
N ARG A 144 21.38 9.11 -11.53
CA ARG A 144 22.43 9.49 -10.56
C ARG A 144 22.15 8.95 -9.16
N GLU A 145 20.93 9.04 -8.66
CA GLU A 145 20.58 8.46 -7.36
C GLU A 145 20.80 6.95 -7.32
N ARG A 146 20.42 6.22 -8.38
CA ARG A 146 20.67 4.77 -8.47
C ARG A 146 22.15 4.42 -8.44
N VAL A 147 23.00 5.27 -9.02
CA VAL A 147 24.47 5.11 -8.96
C VAL A 147 24.97 5.38 -7.55
N LYS A 148 24.56 6.50 -6.92
CA LYS A 148 24.90 6.83 -5.52
C LYS A 148 24.46 5.72 -4.55
N GLU A 149 23.28 5.13 -4.72
CA GLU A 149 22.80 4.01 -3.89
C GLU A 149 23.68 2.76 -4.04
N ARG A 150 24.04 2.40 -5.29
CA ARG A 150 24.95 1.27 -5.55
C ARG A 150 26.33 1.50 -4.94
N GLU A 151 26.88 2.71 -5.08
CA GLU A 151 28.17 3.08 -4.49
C GLU A 151 28.16 3.06 -2.96
N LYS A 152 27.03 3.37 -2.30
CA LYS A 152 26.88 3.26 -0.84
C LYS A 152 26.73 1.81 -0.35
N GLU A 153 26.19 0.92 -1.16
CA GLU A 153 26.03 -0.51 -0.82
C GLU A 153 27.33 -1.32 -0.97
N VAL A 154 28.19 -0.97 -1.93
CA VAL A 154 29.48 -1.62 -2.17
C VAL A 154 30.42 -1.63 -0.94
N PRO A 155 30.65 -0.53 -0.20
CA PRO A 155 31.51 -0.53 0.98
C PRO A 155 30.92 -1.27 2.18
N ARG A 156 29.61 -1.53 2.20
CA ARG A 156 28.99 -2.37 3.25
C ARG A 156 29.19 -3.87 3.01
N ARG A 157 29.47 -4.29 1.78
CA ARG A 157 29.63 -5.70 1.39
C ARG A 157 31.08 -6.17 1.35
N THR A 158 32.07 -5.30 1.48
CA THR A 158 33.46 -5.74 1.67
C THR A 158 33.60 -6.33 3.07
N PRO A 159 33.94 -7.63 3.23
CA PRO A 159 34.17 -8.19 4.55
C PRO A 159 35.35 -7.47 5.19
N LYS A 160 35.17 -7.02 6.44
CA LYS A 160 36.30 -6.59 7.29
C LYS A 160 37.31 -7.73 7.27
N LYS A 161 38.46 -7.52 6.60
CA LYS A 161 39.63 -8.40 6.77
C LYS A 161 39.96 -8.37 8.26
N LYS A 162 39.61 -9.44 8.98
CA LYS A 162 40.12 -9.71 10.32
C LYS A 162 41.64 -9.76 10.19
N ARG A 163 42.32 -8.80 10.80
CA ARG A 163 43.72 -8.93 11.21
C ARG A 163 43.70 -9.34 12.68
#